data_AF-A0A1V5PV24-F1
#
_entry.id   AF-A0A1V5PV24-F1
#
_cell.length_a   1.000
_cell.length_b   1.000
_cell.length_c   1.000
_cell.angle_alpha   90.00
_cell.angle_beta   90.00
_cell.angle_gamma   90.00
#
_symmetry.space_group_name_H-M   'P 1'
#
loop_
_entity.id
_entity.type
_entity.pdbx_description
1 polymer ?
#
loop_
_entity_poly.entity_id
_entity_poly.type
_entity_poly.pdbx_seq_one_letter_code
_entity_poly.pdbx_strand_id
1 'polypeptide(L)'
;MPVEFELSIANLSHLSEDENFLLQVSKKSEKLVSFIKAGIPGPDKEWLPDLKSWEIKNKWLKQISDICIEEYEQVFYDMGEELFDLKEAKGLNDFNRKILSKNDNSKTE
;
A
#
# COMPACT_ATOMS: atom_id res chain seq x y z
N MET A 1 -8.78 -24.91 22.57
CA MET A 1 -8.23 -24.64 21.22
C MET A 1 -7.45 -23.35 21.32
N PRO A 2 -6.20 -23.27 20.87
CA PRO A 2 -5.52 -21.98 20.82
C PRO A 2 -6.28 -21.12 19.79
N VAL A 3 -6.64 -19.91 20.18
CA VAL A 3 -7.12 -18.90 19.23
C VAL A 3 -5.88 -18.53 18.44
N GLU A 4 -5.76 -19.03 17.22
CA GLU A 4 -4.78 -18.51 16.27
C GLU A 4 -5.15 -17.04 16.05
N PHE A 5 -4.38 -16.14 16.65
CA PHE A 5 -4.45 -14.73 16.33
C PHE A 5 -3.98 -14.60 14.87
N GLU A 6 -4.92 -14.58 13.94
CA GLU A 6 -4.63 -14.25 12.54
C GLU A 6 -4.19 -12.78 12.50
N LEU A 7 -2.87 -12.57 12.57
CA LEU A 7 -2.25 -11.27 12.40
C LEU A 7 -2.72 -10.64 11.08
N SER A 8 -3.19 -9.41 11.17
CA SER A 8 -3.65 -8.66 10.03
C SER A 8 -2.50 -7.93 9.35
N ILE A 9 -2.28 -8.24 8.08
CA ILE A 9 -1.11 -7.80 7.30
C ILE A 9 -1.60 -7.07 6.05
N ALA A 10 -0.95 -5.95 5.74
CA ALA A 10 -1.05 -5.27 4.46
C ALA A 10 0.34 -5.18 3.80
N ASN A 11 0.47 -5.70 2.58
CA ASN A 11 1.67 -5.61 1.76
C ASN A 11 1.41 -4.65 0.61
N LEU A 12 2.27 -3.64 0.48
CA LEU A 12 2.29 -2.70 -0.61
C LEU A 12 3.57 -2.94 -1.42
N SER A 13 3.47 -3.38 -2.67
CA SER A 13 4.63 -3.73 -3.48
C SER A 13 4.74 -2.81 -4.69
N HIS A 14 5.88 -2.17 -4.85
CA HIS A 14 6.20 -1.34 -6.00
C HIS A 14 6.36 -2.22 -7.25
N LEU A 15 5.69 -1.88 -8.35
CA LEU A 15 5.74 -2.68 -9.58
C LEU A 15 6.78 -2.20 -10.60
N SER A 16 6.87 -0.89 -10.79
CA SER A 16 7.80 -0.24 -11.73
C SER A 16 8.02 1.21 -11.32
N GLU A 17 9.11 1.79 -11.84
CA GLU A 17 9.65 3.07 -11.35
C GLU A 17 8.65 4.22 -11.24
N ASP A 18 7.55 4.25 -12.01
CA ASP A 18 6.74 5.47 -12.10
C ASP A 18 5.22 5.38 -11.93
N GLU A 19 4.55 4.22 -12.03
CA GLU A 19 3.08 4.29 -12.19
C GLU A 19 2.25 3.61 -11.12
N ASN A 20 2.53 2.35 -10.77
CA ASN A 20 1.61 1.55 -9.96
C ASN A 20 2.30 0.79 -8.82
N PHE A 21 1.49 0.43 -7.83
CA PHE A 21 1.83 -0.52 -6.77
C PHE A 21 0.72 -1.58 -6.61
N LEU A 22 1.09 -2.76 -6.12
CA LEU A 22 0.15 -3.78 -5.67
C LEU A 22 -0.17 -3.61 -4.20
N LEU A 23 -1.44 -3.79 -3.87
CA LEU A 23 -1.94 -3.87 -2.51
C LEU A 23 -2.53 -5.25 -2.26
N GLN A 24 -1.95 -5.96 -1.30
CA GLN A 24 -2.41 -7.24 -0.80
C GLN A 24 -2.72 -7.15 0.68
N VAL A 25 -3.87 -7.68 1.10
CA VAL A 25 -4.31 -7.60 2.49
C VAL A 25 -4.80 -8.96 2.98
N SER A 26 -4.42 -9.36 4.20
CA SER A 26 -4.82 -10.66 4.76
C SER A 26 -6.26 -10.67 5.25
N LYS A 27 -6.81 -9.50 5.62
CA LYS A 27 -8.21 -9.30 5.99
C LYS A 27 -8.86 -8.17 5.20
N LYS A 28 -10.18 -8.25 5.04
CA LYS A 28 -10.97 -7.18 4.44
C LYS A 28 -11.17 -6.03 5.45
N SER A 29 -10.71 -4.82 5.10
CA SER A 29 -11.07 -3.58 5.80
C SER A 29 -12.20 -2.87 5.05
N GLU A 30 -13.30 -2.53 5.75
CA GLU A 30 -14.41 -1.78 5.15
C GLU A 30 -13.98 -0.38 4.73
N LYS A 31 -13.14 0.28 5.55
CA LYS A 31 -12.60 1.60 5.28
C LYS A 31 -11.75 1.59 4.00
N LEU A 32 -10.80 0.66 3.92
CA LEU A 32 -9.91 0.51 2.78
C LEU A 32 -10.68 0.16 1.49
N VAL A 33 -11.59 -0.82 1.57
CA VAL A 33 -12.39 -1.23 0.41
C VAL A 33 -13.29 -0.09 -0.07
N SER A 34 -13.89 0.67 0.84
CA SER A 34 -14.74 1.81 0.48
C SER A 34 -13.91 2.91 -0.18
N PHE A 35 -12.73 3.23 0.37
CA PHE A 35 -11.84 4.22 -0.21
C PHE A 35 -11.38 3.82 -1.61
N ILE A 36 -10.93 2.57 -1.80
CA ILE A 36 -10.50 2.09 -3.12
C ILE A 36 -11.67 2.12 -4.09
N LYS A 37 -12.84 1.57 -3.74
CA LYS A 37 -13.96 1.42 -4.67
C LYS A 37 -14.66 2.74 -5.01
N ALA A 38 -14.84 3.63 -4.04
CA ALA A 38 -15.60 4.88 -4.22
C ALA A 38 -14.70 6.13 -4.37
N GLY A 39 -13.52 6.14 -3.76
CA GLY A 39 -12.62 7.30 -3.73
C GLY A 39 -11.62 7.35 -4.89
N ILE A 40 -11.13 6.21 -5.37
CA ILE A 40 -10.15 6.15 -6.45
C ILE A 40 -10.85 6.06 -7.82
N PRO A 41 -10.54 6.89 -8.82
CA PRO A 41 -11.10 6.79 -10.17
C PRO A 41 -10.81 5.44 -10.83
N GLY A 42 -11.72 4.97 -11.68
CA GLY A 42 -11.57 3.71 -12.43
C GLY A 42 -10.22 3.57 -13.16
N PRO A 43 -9.75 4.59 -13.90
CA PRO A 43 -8.45 4.52 -14.60
C PRO A 43 -7.21 4.48 -13.71
N ASP A 44 -7.36 4.59 -12.39
CA ASP A 44 -6.26 4.60 -11.42
C ASP A 44 -6.22 3.32 -10.57
N LYS A 45 -7.10 2.36 -10.82
CA LYS A 45 -7.17 1.10 -10.08
C LYS A 45 -7.64 -0.06 -10.94
N GLU A 46 -7.10 -1.23 -10.67
CA GLU A 46 -7.55 -2.49 -11.24
C GLU A 46 -7.54 -3.59 -10.18
N TRP A 47 -8.56 -4.44 -10.19
CA TRP A 47 -8.56 -5.64 -9.34
C TRP A 47 -7.97 -6.80 -10.13
N LEU A 48 -6.89 -7.38 -9.62
CA LEU A 48 -6.21 -8.53 -10.21
C LEU A 48 -6.66 -9.80 -9.47
N PRO A 49 -7.65 -10.55 -10.00
CA PRO A 49 -8.26 -11.67 -9.28
C PRO A 49 -7.30 -12.81 -9.00
N ASP A 50 -6.36 -13.08 -9.92
CA ASP A 50 -5.39 -14.16 -9.80
C ASP A 50 -4.39 -13.91 -8.66
N LEU A 51 -4.06 -12.65 -8.40
CA LEU A 51 -3.16 -12.24 -7.32
C LEU A 51 -3.91 -11.92 -6.01
N LYS A 52 -5.25 -11.81 -6.09
CA LYS A 52 -6.11 -11.27 -5.03
C LYS A 52 -5.60 -9.89 -4.55
N SER A 53 -5.21 -9.05 -5.49
CA SER A 53 -4.56 -7.77 -5.24
C SER A 53 -5.27 -6.64 -5.96
N TRP A 54 -5.17 -5.44 -5.42
CA TRP A 54 -5.42 -4.23 -6.20
C TRP A 54 -4.11 -3.74 -6.81
N GLU A 55 -4.11 -3.44 -8.10
CA GLU A 55 -3.11 -2.58 -8.72
C GLU A 55 -3.64 -1.13 -8.68
N ILE A 56 -2.83 -0.21 -8.15
CA ILE A 56 -3.27 1.17 -7.89
C ILE A 56 -2.15 2.14 -8.29
N LYS A 57 -2.51 3.29 -8.88
CA LYS A 57 -1.53 4.34 -9.18
C LYS A 57 -0.84 4.89 -7.94
N ASN A 58 0.47 5.13 -8.05
CA ASN A 58 1.36 5.61 -7.00
C ASN A 58 0.94 6.92 -6.35
N LYS A 59 0.20 7.80 -7.06
CA LYS A 59 -0.35 9.03 -6.46
C LYS A 59 -1.28 8.77 -5.25
N TRP A 60 -1.86 7.57 -5.16
CA TRP A 60 -2.72 7.15 -4.04
C TRP A 60 -1.97 6.44 -2.92
N LEU A 61 -0.68 6.15 -3.11
CA LEU A 61 0.13 5.32 -2.22
C LEU A 61 0.12 5.84 -0.78
N LYS A 62 0.25 7.16 -0.58
CA LYS A 62 0.26 7.76 0.76
C LYS A 62 -1.06 7.55 1.52
N GLN A 63 -2.19 7.82 0.86
CA GLN A 63 -3.50 7.69 1.50
C GLN A 63 -3.81 6.22 1.80
N ILE A 64 -3.46 5.31 0.89
CA ILE A 64 -3.62 3.87 1.09
C ILE A 64 -2.71 3.39 2.22
N SER A 65 -1.44 3.80 2.26
CA SER A 65 -0.53 3.43 3.35
C SER A 65 -1.03 3.92 4.70
N ASP A 66 -1.57 5.13 4.78
CA ASP A 66 -2.12 5.68 6.03
C ASP A 66 -3.31 4.86 6.54
N ILE A 67 -4.23 4.49 5.64
CA ILE A 67 -5.35 3.61 5.99
C ILE A 67 -4.84 2.23 6.43
N CYS A 68 -3.85 1.67 5.74
CA CYS A 68 -3.28 0.38 6.10
C CYS A 68 -2.62 0.42 7.49
N ILE A 69 -1.86 1.48 7.80
CA ILE A 69 -1.23 1.70 9.11
C ILE A 69 -2.27 1.81 10.22
N GLU A 70 -3.48 2.30 9.94
CA GLU A 70 -4.57 2.34 10.92
C GLU A 70 -5.26 0.98 11.11
N GLU A 71 -5.50 0.24 10.03
CA GLU A 71 -6.44 -0.89 10.02
C GLU A 71 -5.78 -2.28 10.19
N TYR A 72 -4.47 -2.38 9.95
CA TYR A 72 -3.71 -3.64 9.97
C TYR A 72 -2.66 -3.62 11.07
N GLU A 73 -2.29 -4.78 11.61
CA GLU A 73 -1.28 -4.89 12.67
C GLU A 73 0.14 -4.81 12.12
N GLN A 74 0.36 -5.32 10.91
CA GLN A 74 1.62 -5.23 10.18
C GLN A 74 1.40 -4.61 8.82
N VAL A 75 2.30 -3.72 8.41
CA VAL A 75 2.23 -3.04 7.12
C VAL A 75 3.61 -2.95 6.54
N PHE A 76 3.81 -3.56 5.38
CA PHE A 76 5.10 -3.56 4.70
C PHE A 76 5.00 -2.86 3.35
N TYR A 77 6.04 -2.08 3.03
CA TYR A 77 6.26 -1.55 1.68
C TYR A 77 7.49 -2.21 1.08
N ASP A 78 7.30 -2.92 -0.03
CA ASP A 78 8.35 -3.61 -0.77
C ASP A 78 8.72 -2.79 -2.03
N MET A 79 9.98 -2.38 -2.13
CA MET A 79 10.55 -1.67 -3.27
C MET A 79 11.43 -2.56 -4.17
N GLY A 80 11.35 -3.89 -4.02
CA GLY A 80 12.17 -4.86 -4.72
C GLY A 80 13.50 -5.14 -4.02
N GLU A 81 14.34 -4.10 -3.85
CA GLU A 81 15.63 -4.24 -3.14
C GLU A 81 15.53 -3.96 -1.63
N GLU A 82 14.54 -3.16 -1.22
CA GLU A 82 14.34 -2.74 0.18
C GLU A 82 12.91 -3.05 0.63
N LEU A 83 12.79 -3.55 1.86
CA LEU A 83 11.51 -3.77 2.55
C LEU A 83 11.42 -2.83 3.76
N PHE A 84 10.34 -2.05 3.83
CA PHE A 84 10.09 -1.09 4.91
C PHE A 84 8.92 -1.57 5.77
N ASP A 85 9.12 -1.69 7.07
CA ASP A 85 8.03 -1.82 8.04
C ASP A 85 7.44 -0.44 8.35
N LEU A 86 6.21 -0.19 7.90
CA LEU A 86 5.54 1.10 8.06
C LEU A 86 4.94 1.29 9.46
N LYS A 87 4.92 0.24 10.30
CA LYS A 87 4.56 0.35 11.72
C LYS A 87 5.73 0.81 12.58
N GLU A 88 6.96 0.63 12.10
CA GLU A 88 8.16 1.15 12.76
C GLU A 88 8.45 2.59 12.35
N ALA A 89 8.79 3.44 13.32
CA ALA A 89 9.09 4.85 13.07
C ALA A 89 10.22 5.03 12.02
N LYS A 90 11.23 4.16 12.03
CA LYS A 90 12.32 4.21 11.05
C LYS A 90 11.83 3.87 9.65
N GLY A 91 11.11 2.74 9.49
CA GLY A 91 10.61 2.32 8.19
C GLY A 91 9.60 3.31 7.60
N LEU A 92 8.72 3.87 8.43
CA LEU A 92 7.80 4.93 8.02
C LEU A 92 8.53 6.20 7.57
N ASN A 93 9.56 6.63 8.30
CA ASN A 93 10.35 7.80 7.94
C ASN A 93 11.12 7.61 6.63
N ASP A 94 11.71 6.43 6.42
CA ASP A 94 12.45 6.12 5.20
C ASP A 94 11.50 5.98 4.00
N PHE A 95 10.32 5.38 4.17
CA PHE A 95 9.25 5.35 3.17
C PHE A 95 8.83 6.77 2.75
N ASN A 96 8.51 7.64 3.72
CA ASN A 96 8.12 9.01 3.43
C ASN A 96 9.24 9.79 2.70
N ARG A 97 10.51 9.57 3.09
CA ARG A 97 11.65 10.28 2.51
C ARG A 97 12.03 9.78 1.12
N LYS A 98 12.09 8.48 0.89
CA LYS A 98 12.63 7.89 -0.35
C LYS A 98 11.57 7.68 -1.42
N ILE A 99 10.33 7.39 -1.02
CA ILE A 99 9.29 6.92 -1.94
C ILE A 99 8.36 8.07 -2.31
N LEU A 100 7.81 8.75 -1.31
CA LEU A 100 6.85 9.82 -1.57
C LEU A 100 7.50 11.05 -2.21
N SER A 101 8.74 11.38 -1.82
CA SER A 101 9.47 12.50 -2.41
C SER A 101 9.81 12.28 -3.90
N LYS A 102 10.04 11.04 -4.32
CA LYS A 102 10.24 10.69 -5.74
C LYS A 102 8.96 10.86 -6.54
N ASN A 103 7.83 10.42 -5.99
CA ASN A 103 6.51 10.58 -6.62
C ASN A 103 6.02 12.03 -6.73
N ASP A 104 6.54 12.96 -5.91
CA ASP A 104 6.22 14.39 -6.02
C ASP A 104 7.07 15.11 -7.07
N ASN A 105 8.29 14.63 -7.36
CA ASN A 105 9.21 15.27 -8.31
C ASN A 105 8.96 14.90 -9.78
N SER A 106 8.14 13.89 -10.07
CA SER A 106 7.72 13.52 -11.45
C SER A 106 6.72 14.50 -12.08
N LYS A 107 6.54 15.70 -11.50
CA LYS A 107 5.76 16.82 -12.08
C LYS A 107 6.61 17.90 -12.76
N THR A 108 7.92 17.69 -12.89
CA THR A 108 8.82 18.63 -13.56
C THR A 108 9.75 17.88 -14.48
N GLU A 109 9.27 17.56 -15.68
CA GLU A 109 10.02 17.55 -16.95
C GLU A 109 9.05 17.41 -18.13
#